data_AF-A0A127SGD9-F1
#
_entry.id   AF-A0A127SGD9-F1
#
_cell.length_a   1.000
_cell.length_b   1.000
_cell.length_c   1.000
_cell.angle_alpha   90.00
_cell.angle_beta   90.00
_cell.angle_gamma   90.00
#
_symmetry.space_group_name_H-M   'P 1'
#
loop_
_entity.id
_entity.type
_entity.pdbx_description
1 polymer ?
#
loop_
_entity_poly.entity_id
_entity_poly.type
_entity_poly.pdbx_seq_one_letter_code
_entity_poly.pdbx_strand_id
1 'polypeptide(L)'
;DLINLTFCCQQATVITDFSDLAAVGRDHYMNLHGGSASVDELNALDGKKTARQLIENGGGTITPYGVVYDNSMKLEQVYDGRFFPCYYYEPNVITVAVTSKAEPEDTEHITWLHLPMIQEEIDRALLRGGITDPANVRLRLEDSQLPNEVDVLLDMEYETLSDLNELAEATDGLSKADMEKLGAVVMLAKPKSAAQIKNLAENLDLFDFASGAHTPEEYGKYMIRQSGRFEYDENLDAFYDYEKYGTERMNEEDGMFTDRGYVAYKGFFRMEEVMNSGQSSRMEMGGLSR
;
A
#
# COMPACT_ATOMS: atom_id res chain seq x y z
N ASP A 1 22.12 4.23 -21.13
CA ASP A 1 21.62 5.52 -21.66
C ASP A 1 20.13 5.72 -21.47
N LEU A 2 19.24 4.86 -22.00
CA LEU A 2 17.79 5.08 -21.89
C LEU A 2 17.28 5.18 -20.43
N ILE A 3 17.77 4.33 -19.53
CA ILE A 3 17.40 4.37 -18.11
C ILE A 3 17.76 5.72 -17.50
N ASN A 4 19.01 6.18 -17.67
CA ASN A 4 19.45 7.48 -17.18
C ASN A 4 18.57 8.61 -17.73
N LEU A 5 18.23 8.55 -19.02
CA LEU A 5 17.36 9.53 -19.65
C LEU A 5 15.97 9.55 -19.01
N THR A 6 15.35 8.39 -18.73
CA THR A 6 14.04 8.29 -18.08
C THR A 6 14.01 8.99 -16.72
N PHE A 7 15.09 8.89 -15.94
CA PHE A 7 15.17 9.54 -14.64
C PHE A 7 15.47 11.04 -14.75
N CYS A 8 16.27 11.45 -15.73
CA CYS A 8 16.58 12.85 -15.93
C CYS A 8 15.40 13.63 -16.55
N CYS A 9 14.60 12.99 -17.41
CA CYS A 9 13.55 13.67 -18.17
C CYS A 9 12.33 14.09 -17.37
N GLN A 10 12.27 13.80 -16.07
CA GLN A 10 11.23 14.30 -15.17
C GLN A 10 11.17 15.84 -15.13
N GLN A 11 12.30 16.50 -15.42
CA GLN A 11 12.38 17.96 -15.46
C GLN A 11 12.01 18.56 -16.82
N ALA A 12 11.85 17.74 -17.87
CA ALA A 12 11.46 18.23 -19.18
C ALA A 12 9.95 18.54 -19.22
N THR A 13 9.55 19.60 -19.93
CA THR A 13 8.13 19.92 -20.17
C THR A 13 7.76 19.62 -21.60
N VAL A 14 6.71 18.83 -21.81
CA VAL A 14 6.18 18.53 -23.14
C VAL A 14 4.77 19.10 -23.26
N ILE A 15 4.61 20.06 -24.17
CA ILE A 15 3.29 20.64 -24.48
C ILE A 15 2.74 19.95 -25.72
N THR A 16 1.68 19.18 -25.55
CA THR A 16 0.98 18.47 -26.63
C THR A 16 -0.30 19.19 -27.06
N ASP A 17 -0.91 19.94 -26.15
CA ASP A 17 -2.08 20.78 -26.39
C ASP A 17 -1.85 22.19 -25.80
N PHE A 18 -2.15 23.22 -26.61
CA PHE A 18 -2.02 24.62 -26.25
C PHE A 18 -3.36 25.29 -25.91
N SER A 19 -4.46 24.53 -25.89
CA SER A 19 -5.82 25.04 -25.65
C SER A 19 -6.01 25.59 -24.23
N ASP A 20 -5.35 25.00 -23.22
CA ASP A 20 -5.40 25.41 -21.83
C ASP A 20 -4.02 25.78 -21.27
N LEU A 21 -3.67 27.06 -21.39
CA LEU A 21 -2.42 27.59 -20.85
C LEU A 21 -2.33 27.52 -19.30
N ALA A 22 -3.46 27.45 -18.59
CA ALA A 22 -3.41 27.32 -17.13
C ALA A 22 -2.92 25.92 -16.73
N ALA A 23 -3.46 24.88 -17.39
CA ALA A 23 -3.02 23.51 -17.22
C ALA A 23 -1.54 23.33 -17.61
N VAL A 24 -1.14 23.86 -18.79
CA VAL A 24 0.26 23.82 -19.23
C VAL A 24 1.22 24.42 -18.20
N GLY A 25 0.88 25.57 -17.62
CA GLY A 25 1.75 26.22 -16.64
C GLY A 25 1.76 25.51 -15.30
N ARG A 26 0.66 24.86 -14.92
CA ARG A 26 0.60 23.98 -13.76
C ARG A 26 1.52 22.77 -13.96
N ASP A 27 1.43 22.08 -15.08
CA ASP A 27 2.26 20.91 -15.39
C ASP A 27 3.74 21.29 -15.49
N HIS A 28 4.05 22.42 -16.15
CA HIS A 28 5.40 22.95 -16.19
C HIS A 28 5.95 23.22 -14.79
N TYR A 29 5.15 23.85 -13.92
CA TYR A 29 5.54 24.08 -12.53
C TYR A 29 5.86 22.77 -11.82
N MET A 30 5.01 21.75 -11.95
CA MET A 30 5.25 20.43 -11.35
C MET A 30 6.56 19.81 -11.83
N ASN A 31 6.86 19.86 -13.13
CA ASN A 31 8.10 19.29 -13.68
C ASN A 31 9.36 19.98 -13.10
N LEU A 32 9.31 21.30 -12.88
CA LEU A 32 10.40 22.04 -12.23
C LEU A 32 10.57 21.72 -10.74
N HIS A 33 9.57 21.11 -10.10
CA HIS A 33 9.56 20.76 -8.67
C HIS A 33 9.50 19.24 -8.45
N GLY A 34 10.10 18.47 -9.36
CA GLY A 34 10.24 17.01 -9.22
C GLY A 34 8.92 16.25 -9.25
N GLY A 35 7.90 16.80 -9.91
CA GLY A 35 6.56 16.20 -9.98
C GLY A 35 5.74 16.36 -8.70
N SER A 36 6.14 17.25 -7.79
CA SER A 36 5.44 17.48 -6.52
C SER A 36 5.23 18.97 -6.22
N ALA A 37 4.10 19.30 -5.59
CA ALA A 37 3.82 20.62 -5.03
C ALA A 37 2.64 20.50 -4.05
N SER A 38 2.57 21.40 -3.07
CA SER A 38 1.45 21.47 -2.15
C SER A 38 0.17 22.00 -2.83
N VAL A 39 -0.99 21.66 -2.26
CA VAL A 39 -2.29 22.17 -2.75
C VAL A 39 -2.34 23.70 -2.71
N ASP A 40 -1.77 24.31 -1.68
CA ASP A 40 -1.76 25.76 -1.51
C ASP A 40 -0.88 26.46 -2.55
N GLU A 41 0.32 25.93 -2.83
CA GLU A 41 1.20 26.45 -3.89
C GLU A 41 0.52 26.40 -5.25
N LEU A 42 -0.13 25.28 -5.56
CA LEU A 42 -0.80 25.10 -6.84
C LEU A 42 -2.07 25.93 -6.98
N ASN A 43 -2.78 26.20 -5.88
CA ASN A 43 -3.93 27.10 -5.87
C ASN A 43 -3.51 28.58 -6.03
N ALA A 44 -2.33 28.94 -5.51
CA ALA A 44 -1.76 30.29 -5.65
C ALA A 44 -1.06 30.52 -7.00
N LEU A 45 -0.75 29.45 -7.75
CA LEU A 45 -0.02 29.50 -9.02
C LEU A 45 -0.82 30.20 -10.13
N ASP A 46 -0.24 31.23 -10.75
CA ASP A 46 -0.74 31.78 -12.02
C ASP A 46 -0.26 30.91 -13.19
N GLY A 47 -0.95 29.80 -13.44
CA GLY A 47 -0.59 28.85 -14.49
C GLY A 47 -0.50 29.50 -15.88
N LYS A 48 -1.40 30.44 -16.22
CA LYS A 48 -1.36 31.10 -17.53
C LYS A 48 -0.09 31.93 -17.72
N LYS A 49 0.31 32.67 -16.68
CA LYS A 49 1.56 33.44 -16.71
C LYS A 49 2.77 32.52 -16.80
N THR A 50 2.81 31.44 -16.02
CA THR A 50 3.89 30.44 -16.05
C THR A 50 4.05 29.81 -17.44
N ALA A 51 2.94 29.40 -18.08
CA ALA A 51 2.97 28.86 -19.44
C ALA A 51 3.46 29.89 -20.47
N ARG A 52 3.01 31.15 -20.37
CA ARG A 52 3.49 32.21 -21.26
C ARG A 52 4.98 32.44 -21.11
N GLN A 53 5.49 32.49 -19.88
CA GLN A 53 6.92 32.65 -19.63
C GLN A 53 7.73 31.51 -20.26
N LEU A 54 7.29 30.25 -20.09
CA LEU A 54 7.91 29.11 -20.75
C LEU A 54 7.97 29.27 -22.28
N ILE A 55 6.84 29.62 -22.90
CA ILE A 55 6.73 29.72 -24.36
C ILE A 55 7.51 30.93 -24.90
N GLU A 56 7.45 32.07 -24.22
CA GLU A 56 8.09 33.33 -24.62
C GLU A 56 9.61 33.29 -24.44
N ASN A 57 10.12 32.59 -23.43
CA ASN A 57 11.56 32.44 -23.20
C ASN A 57 12.27 31.63 -24.30
N GLY A 58 11.53 30.97 -25.19
CA GLY A 58 12.08 30.17 -26.29
C GLY A 58 12.70 28.86 -25.80
N GLY A 59 13.53 28.21 -26.63
CA GLY A 59 14.21 26.96 -26.28
C GLY A 59 13.38 25.68 -26.46
N GLY A 60 12.09 25.79 -26.76
CA GLY A 60 11.25 24.66 -27.13
C GLY A 60 11.66 24.04 -28.46
N THR A 61 11.81 22.71 -28.50
CA THR A 61 12.07 21.93 -29.72
C THR A 61 10.76 21.35 -30.24
N ILE A 62 10.39 21.68 -31.48
CA ILE A 62 9.17 21.20 -32.12
C ILE A 62 9.37 19.76 -32.61
N THR A 63 8.45 18.88 -32.23
CA THR A 63 8.41 17.47 -32.67
C THR A 63 7.01 17.14 -33.23
N PRO A 64 6.84 16.01 -33.94
CA PRO A 64 5.51 15.53 -34.35
C PRO A 64 4.54 15.26 -33.19
N TYR A 65 5.05 15.16 -31.94
CA TYR A 65 4.26 14.82 -30.75
C TYR A 65 4.02 16.02 -29.81
N GLY A 66 4.51 17.21 -30.16
CA GLY A 66 4.41 18.41 -29.32
C GLY A 66 5.71 19.21 -29.27
N VAL A 67 5.76 20.19 -28.37
CA VAL A 67 6.93 21.05 -28.14
C VAL A 67 7.60 20.65 -26.82
N VAL A 68 8.89 20.31 -26.89
CA VAL A 68 9.67 19.85 -25.74
C VAL A 68 10.59 20.96 -25.25
N TYR A 69 10.53 21.25 -23.95
CA TYR A 69 11.41 22.17 -23.24
C TYR A 69 12.28 21.35 -22.29
N ASP A 70 13.60 21.42 -22.43
CA ASP A 70 14.53 20.65 -21.60
C ASP A 70 14.65 21.21 -20.17
N ASN A 71 14.28 22.47 -19.96
CA ASN A 71 14.38 23.20 -18.70
C ASN A 71 15.78 23.14 -18.06
N SER A 72 16.84 23.12 -18.88
CA SER A 72 18.22 22.93 -18.41
C SER A 72 18.47 21.60 -17.67
N MET A 73 17.68 20.56 -17.98
CA MET A 73 17.87 19.20 -17.48
C MET A 73 19.33 18.76 -17.66
N LYS A 74 19.91 18.24 -16.58
CA LYS A 74 21.23 17.63 -16.62
C LYS A 74 21.09 16.12 -16.74
N LEU A 75 21.85 15.54 -17.66
CA LEU A 75 22.00 14.10 -17.75
C LEU A 75 22.94 13.62 -16.65
N GLU A 76 22.39 12.93 -15.67
CA GLU A 76 23.12 12.29 -14.58
C GLU A 76 23.11 10.77 -14.77
N GLN A 77 24.20 10.12 -14.36
CA GLN A 77 24.32 8.68 -14.41
C GLN A 77 23.76 8.07 -13.12
N VAL A 78 22.49 7.70 -13.14
CA VAL A 78 21.79 7.04 -12.03
C VAL A 78 21.87 5.51 -12.10
N TYR A 79 22.06 4.96 -13.29
CA TYR A 79 22.25 3.53 -13.53
C TYR A 79 23.72 3.23 -13.78
N ASP A 80 24.29 2.39 -12.92
CA ASP A 80 25.71 2.01 -12.94
C ASP A 80 26.02 0.82 -13.87
N GLY A 81 25.00 0.28 -14.55
CA GLY A 81 25.11 -0.92 -15.39
C GLY A 81 24.70 -2.21 -14.68
N ARG A 82 24.34 -2.14 -13.39
CA ARG A 82 23.96 -3.31 -12.59
C ARG A 82 22.73 -3.08 -11.73
N PHE A 83 22.75 -2.08 -10.85
CA PHE A 83 21.69 -1.79 -9.88
C PHE A 83 20.72 -0.77 -10.47
N PHE A 84 19.44 -1.14 -10.59
CA PHE A 84 18.45 -0.19 -11.07
C PHE A 84 18.15 0.82 -9.94
N PRO A 85 18.02 2.12 -10.25
CA PRO A 85 17.42 3.07 -9.31
C PRO A 85 16.00 2.62 -8.94
N CYS A 86 15.50 3.03 -7.76
CA CYS A 86 14.12 2.76 -7.37
C CYS A 86 13.16 3.43 -8.35
N TYR A 87 12.12 2.73 -8.79
CA TYR A 87 11.10 3.25 -9.68
C TYR A 87 9.73 2.69 -9.33
N TYR A 88 8.71 3.55 -9.40
CA TYR A 88 7.32 3.20 -9.15
C TYR A 88 6.55 3.37 -10.44
N TYR A 89 6.37 2.27 -11.18
CA TYR A 89 5.62 2.27 -12.43
C TYR A 89 4.14 1.88 -12.22
N GLU A 90 3.83 1.21 -11.12
CA GLU A 90 2.49 0.86 -10.68
C GLU A 90 2.43 0.85 -9.13
N PRO A 91 1.24 0.97 -8.52
CA PRO A 91 1.11 0.86 -7.06
C PRO A 91 1.35 -0.59 -6.65
N ASN A 92 2.52 -0.86 -6.08
CA ASN A 92 2.88 -2.15 -5.53
C ASN A 92 2.51 -2.20 -4.05
N VAL A 93 2.15 -3.37 -3.54
CA VAL A 93 1.70 -3.51 -2.15
C VAL A 93 2.84 -3.26 -1.17
N ILE A 94 4.02 -3.83 -1.44
CA ILE A 94 5.21 -3.65 -0.62
C ILE A 94 6.41 -3.39 -1.52
N THR A 95 7.17 -2.33 -1.27
CA THR A 95 8.48 -2.11 -1.88
C THR A 95 9.58 -2.33 -0.85
N VAL A 96 10.49 -3.26 -1.14
CA VAL A 96 11.60 -3.58 -0.25
C VAL A 96 12.95 -3.33 -0.91
N ALA A 97 13.85 -2.74 -0.12
CA ALA A 97 15.26 -2.65 -0.44
C ALA A 97 15.96 -3.94 -0.01
N VAL A 98 16.59 -4.62 -0.97
CA VAL A 98 17.37 -5.82 -0.72
C VAL A 98 18.85 -5.52 -0.89
N THR A 99 19.63 -5.75 0.17
CA THR A 99 21.09 -5.58 0.16
C THR A 99 21.79 -6.86 0.63
N SER A 100 23.06 -7.03 0.27
CA SER A 100 23.88 -8.13 0.77
C SER A 100 24.38 -7.83 2.19
N LYS A 101 24.24 -8.80 3.11
CA LYS A 101 24.86 -8.75 4.44
C LYS A 101 26.39 -8.68 4.40
N ALA A 102 27.01 -9.06 3.28
CA ALA A 102 28.46 -8.94 3.08
C ALA A 102 28.91 -7.50 2.81
N GLU A 103 27.97 -6.61 2.49
CA GLU A 103 28.23 -5.19 2.27
C GLU A 103 27.86 -4.34 3.51
N PRO A 104 28.44 -3.13 3.63
CA PRO A 104 28.04 -2.16 4.64
C PRO A 104 26.52 -1.90 4.64
N GLU A 105 25.97 -1.54 5.79
CA GLU A 105 24.53 -1.29 5.95
C GLU A 105 24.03 -0.09 5.11
N ASP A 106 24.91 0.87 4.86
CA ASP A 106 24.68 2.09 4.07
C ASP A 106 25.05 1.94 2.59
N THR A 107 25.22 0.72 2.10
CA THR A 107 25.54 0.48 0.67
C THR A 107 24.45 1.05 -0.26
N GLU A 108 24.90 1.64 -1.36
CA GLU A 108 24.05 2.09 -2.47
C GLU A 108 23.70 0.95 -3.45
N HIS A 109 24.31 -0.23 -3.29
CA HIS A 109 24.05 -1.43 -4.11
C HIS A 109 22.73 -2.11 -3.73
N ILE A 110 21.63 -1.40 -3.94
CA ILE A 110 20.29 -1.84 -3.56
C ILE A 110 19.63 -2.56 -4.73
N THR A 111 19.08 -3.75 -4.44
CA THR A 111 18.15 -4.42 -5.33
C THR A 111 16.73 -4.13 -4.85
N TRP A 112 16.01 -3.30 -5.58
CA TRP A 112 14.61 -3.01 -5.30
C TRP A 112 13.72 -4.15 -5.77
N LEU A 113 12.83 -4.62 -4.90
CA LEU A 113 11.76 -5.57 -5.21
C LEU A 113 10.41 -4.91 -4.93
N HIS A 114 9.46 -5.17 -5.82
CA HIS A 114 8.14 -4.56 -5.84
C HIS A 114 7.10 -5.67 -5.75
N LEU A 115 6.70 -6.01 -4.52
CA LEU A 115 5.90 -7.18 -4.20
C LEU A 115 4.39 -6.90 -4.38
N PRO A 116 3.58 -7.89 -4.78
CA PRO A 116 3.97 -9.28 -5.03
C PRO A 116 4.72 -9.49 -6.35
N MET A 117 5.68 -10.41 -6.36
CA MET A 117 6.46 -10.82 -7.54
C MET A 117 6.44 -12.34 -7.69
N ILE A 118 6.50 -12.83 -8.93
CA ILE A 118 6.73 -14.27 -9.16
C ILE A 118 8.15 -14.65 -8.76
N GLN A 119 8.35 -15.89 -8.29
CA GLN A 119 9.63 -16.35 -7.76
C GLN A 119 10.79 -16.18 -8.76
N GLU A 120 10.56 -16.43 -10.06
CA GLU A 120 11.59 -16.28 -11.09
C GLU A 120 12.05 -14.82 -11.29
N GLU A 121 11.20 -13.84 -10.98
CA GLU A 121 11.59 -12.43 -11.03
C GLU A 121 12.41 -12.03 -9.81
N ILE A 122 12.01 -12.51 -8.63
CA ILE A 122 12.79 -12.37 -7.40
C ILE A 122 14.19 -12.96 -7.59
N ASP A 123 14.30 -14.21 -8.03
CA ASP A 123 15.58 -14.90 -8.21
C ASP A 123 16.48 -14.15 -9.20
N ARG A 124 15.93 -13.69 -10.33
CA ARG A 124 16.68 -12.90 -11.32
C ARG A 124 17.14 -11.55 -10.77
N ALA A 125 16.31 -10.88 -9.97
CA ALA A 125 16.67 -9.62 -9.35
C ALA A 125 17.81 -9.80 -8.34
N LEU A 126 17.73 -10.82 -7.47
CA LEU A 126 18.78 -11.16 -6.50
C LEU A 126 20.10 -11.53 -7.18
N LEU A 127 20.05 -12.39 -8.21
CA LEU A 127 21.24 -12.79 -8.98
C LEU A 127 21.92 -11.58 -9.63
N ARG A 128 21.15 -10.65 -10.21
CA ARG A 128 21.68 -9.40 -10.76
C ARG A 128 22.33 -8.54 -9.67
N GLY A 129 21.72 -8.46 -8.50
CA GLY A 129 22.30 -7.83 -7.30
C GLY A 129 23.55 -8.52 -6.75
N GLY A 130 23.90 -9.72 -7.26
CA GLY A 130 25.05 -10.49 -6.77
C GLY A 130 24.78 -11.31 -5.53
N ILE A 131 23.51 -11.48 -5.16
CA ILE A 131 23.08 -12.27 -4.02
C ILE A 131 22.72 -13.66 -4.53
N THR A 132 23.61 -14.63 -4.32
CA THR A 132 23.40 -16.03 -4.76
C THR A 132 22.79 -16.92 -3.68
N ASP A 133 22.78 -16.45 -2.43
CA ASP A 133 22.22 -17.15 -1.28
C ASP A 133 21.24 -16.21 -0.55
N PRO A 134 19.93 -16.52 -0.56
CA PRO A 134 18.90 -15.72 0.12
C PRO A 134 19.16 -15.52 1.62
N ALA A 135 19.91 -16.39 2.29
CA ALA A 135 20.26 -16.21 3.71
C ALA A 135 21.12 -14.96 3.97
N ASN A 136 21.86 -14.52 2.94
CA ASN A 136 22.71 -13.33 2.98
C ASN A 136 21.97 -12.03 2.64
N VAL A 137 20.65 -12.07 2.51
CA VAL A 137 19.83 -10.88 2.30
C VAL A 137 19.66 -10.11 3.61
N ARG A 138 19.78 -8.78 3.52
CA ARG A 138 19.28 -7.81 4.49
C ARG A 138 18.13 -7.03 3.83
N LEU A 139 16.98 -7.00 4.50
CA LEU A 139 15.77 -6.34 4.04
C LEU A 139 15.61 -4.97 4.72
N ARG A 140 15.09 -3.99 3.99
CA ARG A 140 14.49 -2.78 4.57
C ARG A 140 13.19 -2.48 3.85
N LEU A 141 12.16 -2.11 4.61
CA LEU A 141 10.91 -1.62 4.05
C LEU A 141 11.14 -0.19 3.56
N GLU A 142 10.79 0.08 2.29
CA GLU A 142 10.89 1.41 1.69
C GLU A 142 9.51 2.08 1.62
N ASP A 143 8.53 1.34 1.09
CA ASP A 143 7.16 1.83 0.95
C ASP A 143 6.17 0.65 1.04
N SER A 144 4.94 0.95 1.43
CA SER A 144 3.89 -0.03 1.67
C SER A 144 2.50 0.60 1.47
N GLN A 145 1.59 -0.16 0.87
CA GLN A 145 0.17 0.19 0.78
C GLN A 145 -0.65 -0.50 1.88
N LEU A 146 0.03 -1.21 2.80
CA LEU A 146 -0.61 -1.86 3.94
C LEU A 146 -1.05 -0.82 4.98
N PRO A 147 -1.96 -1.17 5.90
CA PRO A 147 -2.30 -0.31 7.02
C PRO A 147 -1.06 0.00 7.86
N ASN A 148 -0.92 1.23 8.36
CA ASN A 148 0.20 1.63 9.23
C ASN A 148 0.43 0.68 10.42
N GLU A 149 -0.64 0.07 10.94
CA GLU A 149 -0.59 -0.93 12.02
C GLU A 149 0.19 -2.18 11.63
N VAL A 150 0.15 -2.56 10.34
CA VAL A 150 0.96 -3.64 9.77
C VAL A 150 2.42 -3.19 9.66
N ASP A 151 2.68 -2.04 9.05
CA ASP A 151 4.05 -1.55 8.81
C ASP A 151 4.85 -1.41 10.11
N VAL A 152 4.21 -0.98 11.19
CA VAL A 152 4.84 -0.84 12.52
C VAL A 152 5.20 -2.20 13.15
N LEU A 153 4.46 -3.26 12.81
CA LEU A 153 4.70 -4.61 13.36
C LEU A 153 5.71 -5.43 12.55
N LEU A 154 5.91 -5.09 11.28
CA LEU A 154 6.85 -5.80 10.41
C LEU A 154 8.30 -5.49 10.81
N ASP A 155 8.97 -6.46 11.39
CA ASP A 155 10.39 -6.37 11.73
C ASP A 155 11.25 -7.03 10.64
N MET A 156 11.77 -6.20 9.72
CA MET A 156 12.57 -6.64 8.57
C MET A 156 13.81 -7.47 8.95
N GLU A 157 14.29 -7.44 10.20
CA GLU A 157 15.39 -8.29 10.65
C GLU A 157 14.97 -9.77 10.76
N TYR A 158 13.70 -10.03 11.10
CA TYR A 158 13.15 -11.37 11.32
C TYR A 158 12.23 -11.85 10.20
N GLU A 159 11.79 -10.96 9.31
CA GLU A 159 10.99 -11.34 8.16
C GLU A 159 11.79 -12.03 7.06
N THR A 160 11.11 -12.91 6.31
CA THR A 160 11.66 -13.49 5.09
C THR A 160 11.05 -12.83 3.86
N LEU A 161 11.80 -12.80 2.77
CA LEU A 161 11.30 -12.30 1.50
C LEU A 161 10.07 -13.09 1.00
N SER A 162 10.02 -14.39 1.29
CA SER A 162 8.87 -15.24 0.96
C SER A 162 7.62 -14.80 1.72
N ASP A 163 7.73 -14.60 3.04
CA ASP A 163 6.58 -14.21 3.86
C ASP A 163 6.06 -12.81 3.48
N LEU A 164 6.95 -11.87 3.17
CA LEU A 164 6.56 -10.55 2.65
C LEU A 164 5.89 -10.64 1.29
N ASN A 165 6.39 -11.50 0.40
CA ASN A 165 5.80 -11.69 -0.92
C ASN A 165 4.40 -12.33 -0.83
N GLU A 166 4.24 -13.33 0.03
CA GLU A 166 2.94 -13.96 0.28
C GLU A 166 1.95 -13.02 0.98
N LEU A 167 2.42 -12.18 1.91
CA LEU A 167 1.60 -11.13 2.51
C LEU A 167 1.14 -10.13 1.45
N ALA A 168 2.06 -9.68 0.59
CA ALA A 168 1.74 -8.78 -0.51
C ALA A 168 0.70 -9.41 -1.45
N GLU A 169 0.84 -10.69 -1.79
CA GLU A 169 -0.12 -11.42 -2.63
C GLU A 169 -1.50 -11.57 -1.96
N ALA A 170 -1.55 -11.90 -0.67
CA ALA A 170 -2.80 -12.06 0.08
C ALA A 170 -3.58 -10.75 0.27
N THR A 171 -2.87 -9.62 0.19
CA THR A 171 -3.46 -8.28 0.33
C THR A 171 -3.64 -7.56 -1.00
N ASP A 172 -3.04 -8.09 -2.08
CA ASP A 172 -3.25 -7.60 -3.43
C ASP A 172 -4.71 -7.82 -3.86
N GLY A 173 -5.34 -6.75 -4.35
CA GLY A 173 -6.75 -6.76 -4.72
C GLY A 173 -7.76 -6.66 -3.57
N LEU A 174 -7.33 -6.53 -2.30
CA LEU A 174 -8.26 -6.20 -1.21
C LEU A 174 -8.98 -4.88 -1.49
N SER A 175 -10.26 -4.84 -1.16
CA SER A 175 -11.02 -3.58 -1.25
C SER A 175 -10.49 -2.59 -0.20
N LYS A 176 -10.74 -1.29 -0.41
CA LYS A 176 -10.36 -0.27 0.58
C LYS A 176 -10.97 -0.57 1.96
N ALA A 177 -12.19 -1.10 2.01
CA ALA A 177 -12.86 -1.46 3.25
C ALA A 177 -12.22 -2.68 3.93
N ASP A 178 -11.80 -3.68 3.16
CA ASP A 178 -11.09 -4.85 3.69
C ASP A 178 -9.67 -4.50 4.15
N MET A 179 -9.00 -3.57 3.46
CA MET A 179 -7.71 -3.03 3.89
C MET A 179 -7.84 -2.25 5.21
N GLU A 180 -8.88 -1.42 5.34
CA GLU A 180 -9.19 -0.74 6.60
C GLU A 180 -9.49 -1.73 7.73
N LYS A 181 -10.27 -2.77 7.42
CA LYS A 181 -10.58 -3.86 8.35
C LYS A 181 -9.33 -4.61 8.79
N LEU A 182 -8.40 -4.91 7.89
CA LEU A 182 -7.13 -5.57 8.21
C LEU A 182 -6.34 -4.80 9.27
N GLY A 183 -6.29 -3.46 9.16
CA GLY A 183 -5.65 -2.61 10.18
C GLY A 183 -6.27 -2.79 11.58
N ALA A 184 -7.61 -2.85 11.67
CA ALA A 184 -8.29 -3.11 12.93
C ALA A 184 -8.07 -4.54 13.45
N VAL A 185 -8.11 -5.54 12.56
CA VAL A 185 -7.86 -6.95 12.90
C VAL A 185 -6.44 -7.14 13.46
N VAL A 186 -5.44 -6.49 12.87
CA VAL A 186 -4.05 -6.55 13.33
C VAL A 186 -3.90 -5.98 14.74
N MET A 187 -4.63 -4.90 15.08
CA MET A 187 -4.64 -4.34 16.43
C MET A 187 -5.27 -5.29 17.46
N LEU A 188 -6.32 -6.01 17.08
CA LEU A 188 -6.97 -7.01 17.92
C LEU A 188 -6.10 -8.25 18.12
N ALA A 189 -5.63 -8.84 17.02
CA ALA A 189 -4.93 -10.13 17.00
C ALA A 189 -3.45 -10.05 17.40
N LYS A 190 -2.81 -8.88 17.22
CA LYS A 190 -1.39 -8.61 17.53
C LYS A 190 -0.45 -9.67 16.94
N PRO A 191 -0.48 -9.88 15.61
CA PRO A 191 0.44 -10.78 14.94
C PRO A 191 1.89 -10.34 15.12
N LYS A 192 2.82 -11.29 14.93
CA LYS A 192 4.26 -11.11 15.16
C LYS A 192 5.11 -11.29 13.90
N SER A 193 4.49 -11.62 12.77
CA SER A 193 5.19 -11.78 11.50
C SER A 193 4.29 -11.54 10.30
N ALA A 194 4.90 -11.26 9.14
CA ALA A 194 4.20 -11.14 7.87
C ALA A 194 3.34 -12.36 7.55
N ALA A 195 3.83 -13.57 7.85
CA ALA A 195 3.07 -14.81 7.68
C ALA A 195 1.78 -14.87 8.52
N GLN A 196 1.81 -14.34 9.75
CA GLN A 196 0.59 -14.29 10.58
C GLN A 196 -0.40 -13.23 10.07
N ILE A 197 0.11 -12.08 9.60
CA ILE A 197 -0.70 -11.02 9.01
C ILE A 197 -1.38 -11.53 7.73
N LYS A 198 -0.64 -12.27 6.89
CA LYS A 198 -1.17 -12.94 5.71
C LYS A 198 -2.32 -13.86 6.07
N ASN A 199 -2.15 -14.74 7.06
CA ASN A 199 -3.24 -15.63 7.48
C ASN A 199 -4.46 -14.87 8.00
N LEU A 200 -4.28 -13.73 8.67
CA LEU A 200 -5.39 -12.84 9.06
C LEU A 200 -6.07 -12.20 7.84
N ALA A 201 -5.31 -11.74 6.85
CA ALA A 201 -5.82 -11.18 5.60
C ALA A 201 -6.65 -12.21 4.81
N GLU A 202 -6.21 -13.47 4.77
CA GLU A 202 -6.94 -14.57 4.11
C GLU A 202 -8.22 -14.97 4.85
N ASN A 203 -8.35 -14.62 6.13
CA ASN A 203 -9.47 -15.00 7.00
C ASN A 203 -10.21 -13.78 7.57
N LEU A 204 -10.23 -12.66 6.83
CA LEU A 204 -10.93 -11.44 7.26
C LEU A 204 -12.44 -11.66 7.47
N ASP A 205 -13.04 -12.68 6.84
CA ASP A 205 -14.44 -13.04 7.02
C ASP A 205 -14.78 -13.54 8.43
N LEU A 206 -13.78 -14.02 9.18
CA LEU A 206 -13.92 -14.42 10.60
C LEU A 206 -14.03 -13.23 11.57
N PHE A 207 -13.97 -12.01 11.06
CA PHE A 207 -14.07 -10.78 11.85
C PHE A 207 -15.31 -9.99 11.44
N ASP A 208 -16.00 -9.42 12.42
CA ASP A 208 -16.94 -8.33 12.18
C ASP A 208 -16.22 -7.01 12.41
N PHE A 209 -16.50 -6.01 11.57
CA PHE A 209 -15.88 -4.70 11.67
C PHE A 209 -16.88 -3.60 11.38
N ALA A 210 -17.04 -2.71 12.36
CA ALA A 210 -17.88 -1.52 12.28
C ALA A 210 -16.96 -0.30 12.11
N SER A 211 -16.67 0.05 10.85
CA SER A 211 -15.84 1.21 10.51
C SER A 211 -16.42 2.49 11.12
N GLY A 212 -15.56 3.28 11.76
CA GLY A 212 -15.90 4.56 12.38
C GLY A 212 -16.77 4.49 13.65
N ALA A 213 -17.08 3.30 14.17
CA ALA A 213 -17.81 3.16 15.42
C ALA A 213 -16.83 3.17 16.61
N HIS A 214 -16.87 4.22 17.43
CA HIS A 214 -15.96 4.43 18.57
C HIS A 214 -16.67 4.43 19.93
N THR A 215 -17.99 4.26 19.92
CA THR A 215 -18.83 4.18 21.12
C THR A 215 -19.82 3.00 21.03
N PRO A 216 -20.31 2.47 22.17
CA PRO A 216 -21.32 1.41 22.15
C PRO A 216 -22.59 1.81 21.38
N GLU A 217 -22.99 3.08 21.46
CA GLU A 217 -24.13 3.60 20.69
C GLU A 217 -23.89 3.55 19.18
N GLU A 218 -22.72 3.99 18.71
CA GLU A 218 -22.35 3.92 17.29
C GLU A 218 -22.25 2.48 16.79
N TYR A 219 -21.67 1.58 17.61
CA TYR A 219 -21.64 0.15 17.29
C TYR A 219 -23.05 -0.42 17.20
N GLY A 220 -23.94 -0.10 18.16
CA GLY A 220 -25.34 -0.52 18.12
C GLY A 220 -26.07 -0.03 16.87
N LYS A 221 -25.82 1.23 16.45
CA LYS A 221 -26.37 1.80 15.20
C LYS A 221 -25.86 1.04 13.98
N TYR A 222 -24.56 0.77 13.89
CA TYR A 222 -23.98 -0.05 12.84
C TYR A 222 -24.65 -1.43 12.77
N MET A 223 -24.77 -2.08 13.93
CA MET A 223 -25.32 -3.43 14.01
C MET A 223 -26.78 -3.51 13.55
N ILE A 224 -27.60 -2.53 13.89
CA ILE A 224 -29.02 -2.54 13.49
C ILE A 224 -29.20 -2.06 12.05
N ARG A 225 -28.48 -1.02 11.62
CA ARG A 225 -28.73 -0.36 10.32
C ARG A 225 -27.91 -0.93 9.17
N GLN A 226 -26.70 -1.40 9.43
CA GLN A 226 -25.68 -1.65 8.39
C GLN A 226 -25.17 -3.09 8.35
N SER A 227 -25.23 -3.85 9.46
CA SER A 227 -24.72 -5.22 9.50
C SER A 227 -25.49 -6.22 8.62
N GLY A 228 -26.68 -5.86 8.14
CA GLY A 228 -27.57 -6.75 7.40
C GLY A 228 -28.23 -7.84 8.26
N ARG A 229 -28.03 -7.83 9.59
CA ARG A 229 -28.62 -8.82 10.51
C ARG A 229 -30.09 -8.56 10.85
N PHE A 230 -30.57 -7.33 10.68
CA PHE A 230 -31.91 -6.91 11.06
C PHE A 230 -32.63 -6.20 9.92
N GLU A 231 -33.95 -6.34 9.89
CA GLU A 231 -34.83 -5.48 9.10
C GLU A 231 -34.96 -4.14 9.83
N TYR A 232 -34.18 -3.14 9.43
CA TYR A 232 -34.25 -1.80 10.00
C TYR A 232 -35.48 -1.05 9.47
N ASP A 233 -36.30 -0.53 10.39
CA ASP A 233 -37.41 0.37 10.09
C ASP A 233 -37.10 1.78 10.63
N GLU A 234 -36.95 2.73 9.71
CA GLU A 234 -36.66 4.13 10.04
C GLU A 234 -37.76 4.77 10.91
N ASN A 235 -39.01 4.29 10.82
CA ASN A 235 -40.10 4.80 11.66
C ASN A 235 -39.96 4.39 13.13
N LEU A 236 -39.16 3.35 13.41
CA LEU A 236 -38.90 2.85 14.75
C LEU A 236 -37.57 3.38 15.32
N ASP A 237 -36.86 4.25 14.60
CA ASP A 237 -35.51 4.69 14.94
C ASP A 237 -35.39 5.21 16.38
N ALA A 238 -36.35 6.06 16.78
CA ALA A 238 -36.39 6.67 18.11
C ALA A 238 -36.69 5.69 19.25
N PHE A 239 -37.09 4.45 18.95
CA PHE A 239 -37.40 3.41 19.93
C PHE A 239 -36.25 2.42 20.13
N TYR A 240 -35.24 2.44 19.27
CA TYR A 240 -34.07 1.58 19.43
C TYR A 240 -33.12 2.15 20.49
N ASP A 241 -32.86 1.34 21.50
CA ASP A 241 -31.81 1.62 22.48
C ASP A 241 -30.47 1.09 21.95
N TYR A 242 -29.83 1.89 21.09
CA TYR A 242 -28.57 1.53 20.43
C TYR A 242 -27.43 1.33 21.42
N GLU A 243 -27.31 2.20 22.42
CA GLU A 243 -26.24 2.13 23.41
C GLU A 243 -26.34 0.85 24.24
N LYS A 244 -27.53 0.51 24.72
CA LYS A 244 -27.74 -0.71 25.49
C LYS A 244 -27.47 -1.95 24.64
N TYR A 245 -28.01 -2.00 23.42
CA TYR A 245 -27.81 -3.15 22.53
C TYR A 245 -26.32 -3.33 22.15
N GLY A 246 -25.64 -2.24 21.79
CA GLY A 246 -24.21 -2.28 21.49
C GLY A 246 -23.39 -2.74 22.70
N THR A 247 -23.69 -2.22 23.89
CA THR A 247 -23.02 -2.63 25.14
C THR A 247 -23.23 -4.10 25.45
N GLU A 248 -24.46 -4.62 25.33
CA GLU A 248 -24.76 -6.04 25.55
C GLU A 248 -23.97 -6.93 24.59
N ARG A 249 -23.92 -6.59 23.30
CA ARG A 249 -23.15 -7.38 22.32
C ARG A 249 -21.65 -7.34 22.56
N MET A 250 -21.11 -6.17 22.87
CA MET A 250 -19.69 -6.05 23.20
C MET A 250 -19.29 -6.88 24.42
N ASN A 251 -20.21 -7.17 25.35
CA ASN A 251 -19.94 -8.04 26.50
C ASN A 251 -19.97 -9.55 26.15
N GLU A 252 -20.60 -9.92 25.03
CA GLU A 252 -20.70 -11.30 24.56
C GLU A 252 -19.61 -11.64 23.51
N GLU A 253 -19.07 -10.63 22.84
CA GLU A 253 -18.11 -10.75 21.75
C GLU A 253 -16.67 -10.49 22.24
N ASP A 254 -15.70 -11.19 21.65
CA ASP A 254 -14.27 -10.92 21.86
C ASP A 254 -13.82 -9.84 20.87
N GLY A 255 -14.13 -8.59 21.22
CA GLY A 255 -13.87 -7.44 20.37
C GLY A 255 -13.38 -6.21 21.14
N MET A 256 -12.92 -5.21 20.39
CA MET A 256 -12.40 -3.97 20.96
C MET A 256 -12.59 -2.78 20.03
N PHE A 257 -12.58 -1.59 20.60
CA PHE A 257 -12.44 -0.35 19.83
C PHE A 257 -10.99 -0.14 19.39
N THR A 258 -10.85 0.38 18.19
CA THR A 258 -9.61 0.82 17.55
C THR A 258 -9.81 2.23 17.00
N ASP A 259 -8.72 2.85 16.53
CA ASP A 259 -8.78 4.15 15.85
C ASP A 259 -9.57 4.10 14.53
N ARG A 260 -9.86 2.90 14.01
CA ARG A 260 -10.64 2.67 12.78
C ARG A 260 -12.09 2.27 13.05
N GLY A 261 -12.45 1.95 14.30
CA GLY A 261 -13.79 1.51 14.67
C GLY A 261 -13.79 0.29 15.60
N TYR A 262 -14.92 -0.41 15.70
CA TYR A 262 -15.06 -1.62 16.51
C TYR A 262 -14.80 -2.88 15.69
N VAL A 263 -13.93 -3.76 16.17
CA VAL A 263 -13.62 -5.05 15.54
C VAL A 263 -13.88 -6.16 16.54
N ALA A 264 -14.50 -7.25 16.09
CA ALA A 264 -14.77 -8.43 16.91
C ALA A 264 -14.44 -9.71 16.15
N TYR A 265 -13.84 -10.67 16.86
CA TYR A 265 -13.60 -12.00 16.32
C TYR A 265 -14.82 -12.89 16.53
N LYS A 266 -15.29 -13.55 15.46
CA LYS A 266 -16.46 -14.45 15.47
C LYS A 266 -16.13 -15.87 15.00
N GLY A 267 -14.85 -16.19 14.81
CA GLY A 267 -14.43 -17.51 14.36
C GLY A 267 -14.56 -18.58 15.46
N PHE A 268 -14.71 -19.83 15.04
CA PHE A 268 -14.77 -20.98 15.97
C PHE A 268 -13.39 -21.42 16.46
N PHE A 269 -12.36 -21.21 15.64
CA PHE A 269 -10.98 -21.55 15.96
C PHE A 269 -10.39 -20.53 16.93
N ARG A 270 -9.31 -20.87 17.61
CA ARG A 270 -8.60 -19.88 18.42
C ARG A 270 -7.87 -18.88 17.53
N MET A 271 -7.69 -17.65 18.01
CA MET A 271 -6.96 -16.62 17.26
C MET A 271 -5.56 -17.11 16.87
N GLU A 272 -4.87 -17.84 17.74
CA GLU A 272 -3.55 -18.40 17.43
C GLU A 272 -3.60 -19.48 16.35
N GLU A 273 -4.70 -20.22 16.23
CA GLU A 273 -4.86 -21.23 15.16
C GLU A 273 -5.06 -20.55 13.81
N VAL A 274 -5.85 -19.48 13.77
CA VAL A 274 -6.04 -18.65 12.56
C VAL A 274 -4.71 -18.03 12.14
N MET A 275 -3.94 -17.45 13.07
CA MET A 275 -2.65 -16.83 12.73
C MET A 275 -1.58 -17.84 12.26
N ASN A 276 -1.69 -19.12 12.63
CA ASN A 276 -0.69 -20.14 12.32
C ASN A 276 -1.18 -21.20 11.31
N SER A 277 -2.30 -20.98 10.61
CA SER A 277 -2.95 -22.00 9.76
C SER A 277 -2.22 -22.35 8.46
N GLY A 278 -0.97 -21.89 8.28
CA GLY A 278 -0.13 -22.20 7.12
C GLY A 278 0.15 -23.70 6.94
N GLN A 279 -0.53 -24.32 5.96
CA GLN A 279 -0.18 -25.57 5.26
C GLN A 279 -0.28 -26.97 5.94
N SER A 280 -0.90 -27.17 7.11
CA SER A 280 -1.02 -28.55 7.68
C SER A 280 -2.42 -29.04 8.08
N SER A 281 -3.48 -28.27 7.84
CA SER A 281 -4.81 -28.63 8.37
C SER A 281 -5.98 -28.43 7.41
N ARG A 282 -5.79 -28.63 6.10
CA ARG A 282 -6.92 -29.10 5.28
C ARG A 282 -7.18 -30.54 5.70
N MET A 283 -7.97 -30.73 6.76
CA MET A 283 -8.52 -32.04 7.07
C MET A 283 -9.29 -32.50 5.83
N GLU A 284 -8.72 -33.45 5.10
CA GLU A 284 -9.50 -34.40 4.31
C GLU A 284 -10.52 -34.98 5.28
N MET A 285 -11.75 -34.47 5.23
CA MET A 285 -12.90 -35.10 5.84
C MET A 285 -13.04 -36.46 5.16
N GLY A 286 -12.37 -37.46 5.74
CA GLY A 286 -12.37 -38.83 5.31
C GLY A 286 -13.81 -39.26 5.07
N GLY A 287 -14.10 -39.58 3.81
CA GLY A 287 -15.41 -40.03 3.39
C GLY A 287 -15.85 -41.20 4.26
N LEU A 288 -16.99 -41.03 4.92
CA LEU A 288 -17.76 -42.13 5.48
C LEU A 288 -18.16 -43.07 4.35
N SER A 289 -17.32 -44.07 4.10
CA SER A 289 -17.68 -45.23 3.29
C SER A 289 -18.36 -46.26 4.19
N ARG A 290 -19.70 -46.29 4.05
CA ARG A 290 -20.68 -47.37 4.30
C ARG A 290 -20.64 -48.11 5.64
#